data_AF-A0A3C0VYX0-F1
#
_entry.id   AF-A0A3C0VYX0-F1
#
_cell.length_a   1.000
_cell.length_b   1.000
_cell.length_c   1.000
_cell.angle_alpha   90.00
_cell.angle_beta   90.00
_cell.angle_gamma   90.00
#
_symmetry.space_group_name_H-M   'P 1'
#
loop_
_entity.id
_entity.type
_entity.pdbx_description
1 polymer ?
#
loop_
_entity_poly.entity_id
_entity_poly.type
_entity_poly.pdbx_seq_one_letter_code
_entity_poly.pdbx_strand_id
1 'polypeptide(L)'
;MSSEINQPVDRPMRPAWMEVDLGRLAANFRLIREDAPAGLEIGSVVKDNGYGFGAVAVANVALGRGAGRLLVSNLDEAAELRDAGVSAPILLMGERMEAELPACLELNLTLA
;
A
#
# COMPACT_ATOMS: atom_id res chain seq x y z
N MET A 1 -41.12 6.62 28.29
CA MET A 1 -40.61 5.23 28.22
C MET A 1 -40.23 4.92 26.78
N SER A 2 -39.02 5.27 26.34
CA SER A 2 -38.38 4.77 25.09
C SER A 2 -37.04 5.49 24.84
N SER A 3 -36.01 5.21 25.64
CA SER A 3 -34.66 5.76 25.39
C SER A 3 -33.50 4.80 25.64
N GLU A 4 -33.74 3.49 25.79
CA GLU A 4 -32.67 2.52 26.17
C GLU A 4 -32.16 1.63 25.02
N ILE A 5 -32.62 1.81 23.78
CA ILE A 5 -32.37 0.82 22.70
C ILE A 5 -31.09 1.04 21.87
N ASN A 6 -30.15 1.89 22.29
CA ASN A 6 -28.98 2.21 21.45
C ASN A 6 -27.66 2.29 22.22
N GLN A 7 -27.39 1.31 23.08
CA GLN A 7 -26.01 1.11 23.56
C GLN A 7 -25.25 0.18 22.60
N PRO A 8 -24.04 0.56 22.15
CA PRO A 8 -23.21 -0.32 21.33
C PRO A 8 -22.86 -1.57 22.14
N VAL A 9 -23.22 -2.74 21.60
CA VAL A 9 -22.85 -4.03 22.19
C VAL A 9 -21.34 -4.19 22.05
N ASP A 10 -20.66 -4.38 23.18
CA ASP A 10 -19.24 -4.77 23.19
C ASP A 10 -19.11 -6.15 22.54
N ARG A 11 -18.53 -6.19 21.33
CA ARG A 11 -18.38 -7.40 20.54
C ARG A 11 -16.97 -7.96 20.75
N PRO A 12 -16.82 -9.18 21.28
CA PRO A 12 -15.50 -9.77 21.44
C PRO A 12 -14.83 -9.96 20.08
N MET A 13 -13.52 -9.72 20.03
CA MET A 13 -12.71 -9.96 18.83
C MET A 13 -12.79 -11.43 18.40
N ARG A 14 -12.92 -11.68 17.10
CA ARG A 14 -12.79 -13.05 16.58
C ARG A 14 -11.36 -13.54 16.86
N PRO A 15 -11.17 -14.78 17.35
CA PRO A 15 -9.85 -15.27 17.78
C PRO A 15 -8.91 -15.63 16.61
N ALA A 16 -9.28 -15.34 15.37
CA ALA A 16 -8.48 -15.61 14.18
C ALA A 16 -7.87 -14.30 13.67
N TRP A 17 -6.54 -14.30 13.51
CA TRP A 17 -5.78 -13.14 13.08
C TRP A 17 -4.54 -13.59 12.28
N MET A 18 -3.95 -12.66 11.54
CA MET A 18 -2.69 -12.84 10.83
C MET A 18 -1.66 -11.89 11.41
N GLU A 19 -0.49 -12.42 11.82
CA GLU A 19 0.66 -11.60 12.18
C GLU A 19 1.49 -11.29 10.94
N VAL A 20 1.85 -10.02 10.77
CA VAL A 20 2.79 -9.58 9.73
C VAL A 20 4.03 -9.01 10.39
N ASP A 21 5.16 -9.68 10.21
CA ASP A 21 6.46 -9.22 10.70
C ASP A 21 7.10 -8.25 9.70
N LEU A 22 6.91 -6.95 9.96
CA LEU A 22 7.50 -5.87 9.15
C LEU A 22 9.04 -5.81 9.24
N GLY A 23 9.63 -6.39 10.30
CA GLY A 23 11.08 -6.53 10.44
C GLY A 23 11.65 -7.51 9.42
N ARG A 24 10.95 -8.62 9.15
CA ARG A 24 11.30 -9.57 8.09
C ARG A 24 11.16 -8.96 6.70
N LEU A 25 10.09 -8.19 6.47
CA LEU A 25 9.95 -7.44 5.21
C LEU A 25 11.14 -6.48 5.00
N ALA A 26 11.49 -5.72 6.02
CA ALA A 26 12.66 -4.83 5.99
C ALA A 26 13.99 -5.58 5.71
N ALA A 27 14.17 -6.76 6.31
CA ALA A 27 15.35 -7.60 6.06
C ALA A 27 15.41 -8.09 4.60
N ASN A 28 14.26 -8.43 4.00
CA ASN A 28 14.19 -8.82 2.58
C ASN A 28 14.62 -7.68 1.66
N PHE A 29 14.16 -6.45 1.92
CA PHE A 29 14.61 -5.27 1.16
C PHE A 29 16.13 -5.05 1.26
N ARG A 30 16.72 -5.26 2.45
CA ARG A 30 18.18 -5.19 2.61
C ARG A 30 18.88 -6.20 1.71
N LEU A 31 18.43 -7.45 1.69
CA LEU A 31 19.03 -8.51 0.86
C LEU A 31 18.91 -8.19 -0.64
N ILE A 32 17.74 -7.74 -1.09
CA ILE A 32 17.54 -7.30 -2.48
C ILE A 32 18.51 -6.16 -2.81
N ARG A 33 18.68 -5.20 -1.88
CA ARG A 33 19.56 -4.07 -2.12
C ARG A 33 21.03 -4.47 -2.22
N GLU A 34 21.47 -5.44 -1.42
CA GLU A 34 22.83 -5.99 -1.42
C GLU A 34 23.16 -6.74 -2.72
N ASP A 35 22.18 -7.43 -3.30
CA ASP A 35 22.36 -8.20 -4.55
C ASP A 35 22.26 -7.31 -5.81
N ALA A 36 21.48 -6.24 -5.73
CA ALA A 36 21.25 -5.36 -6.86
C ALA A 36 22.46 -4.43 -7.16
N PRO A 37 22.75 -4.14 -8.44
CA PRO A 37 23.79 -3.20 -8.82
C PRO A 37 23.66 -1.84 -8.13
N ALA A 38 24.80 -1.22 -7.84
CA ALA A 38 24.84 0.13 -7.29
C ALA A 38 24.09 1.11 -8.20
N GLY A 39 23.22 1.92 -7.60
CA GLY A 39 22.42 2.91 -8.32
C GLY A 39 21.17 2.36 -9.03
N LEU A 40 20.92 1.04 -9.04
CA LEU A 40 19.68 0.50 -9.60
C LEU A 40 18.48 0.91 -8.74
N GLU A 41 17.52 1.63 -9.31
CA GLU A 41 16.26 1.97 -8.63
C GLU A 41 15.44 0.71 -8.32
N ILE A 42 15.00 0.57 -7.07
CA ILE A 42 14.09 -0.51 -6.66
C ILE A 42 12.67 0.06 -6.57
N GLY A 43 11.72 -0.58 -7.25
CA GLY A 43 10.30 -0.35 -7.04
C GLY A 43 9.68 -1.43 -6.15
N SER A 44 8.70 -1.08 -5.32
CA SER A 44 7.93 -2.05 -4.54
C SER A 44 6.51 -2.17 -5.05
N VAL A 45 6.14 -3.37 -5.48
CA VAL A 45 4.76 -3.68 -5.85
C VAL A 45 3.96 -3.92 -4.57
N VAL A 46 2.93 -3.10 -4.34
CA VAL A 46 2.11 -3.10 -3.11
C VAL A 46 0.61 -3.24 -3.40
N LYS A 47 0.27 -3.78 -4.59
CA LYS A 47 -1.10 -4.12 -4.97
C LYS A 47 -1.73 -5.17 -4.04
N ASP A 48 -3.03 -5.40 -4.21
CA ASP A 48 -3.84 -6.36 -3.47
C ASP A 48 -3.66 -6.18 -1.95
N ASN A 49 -3.74 -4.92 -1.48
CA ASN A 49 -3.47 -4.54 -0.09
C ASN A 49 -2.08 -4.99 0.41
N GLY A 50 -1.04 -4.76 -0.39
CA GLY A 50 0.31 -5.27 -0.09
C GLY A 50 0.35 -6.80 -0.01
N TYR A 51 -0.31 -7.49 -0.95
CA TYR A 51 -0.50 -8.95 -0.94
C TYR A 51 -1.24 -9.47 0.32
N GLY A 52 -2.17 -8.67 0.85
CA GLY A 52 -2.94 -8.97 2.05
C GLY A 52 -2.26 -8.61 3.37
N PHE A 53 -1.07 -7.99 3.33
CA PHE A 53 -0.30 -7.63 4.51
C PHE A 53 -0.53 -6.19 5.00
N GLY A 54 -1.30 -5.39 4.26
CA GLY A 54 -1.55 -3.98 4.56
C GLY A 54 -0.73 -3.06 3.64
N ALA A 55 -1.36 -2.48 2.62
CA ALA A 55 -0.68 -1.67 1.60
C ALA A 55 0.14 -0.54 2.21
N VAL A 56 -0.45 0.27 3.10
CA VAL A 56 0.21 1.41 3.74
C VAL A 56 1.41 0.98 4.59
N ALA A 57 1.27 -0.08 5.38
CA ALA A 57 2.35 -0.58 6.23
C ALA A 57 3.52 -1.11 5.39
N VAL A 58 3.21 -1.92 4.37
CA VAL A 58 4.21 -2.45 3.43
C VAL A 58 4.90 -1.32 2.66
N ALA A 59 4.14 -0.35 2.15
CA ALA A 59 4.65 0.82 1.45
C ALA A 59 5.64 1.62 2.31
N ASN A 60 5.28 1.90 3.56
CA ASN A 60 6.17 2.64 4.48
C ASN A 60 7.48 1.90 4.75
N VAL A 61 7.43 0.56 4.91
CA VAL A 61 8.64 -0.24 5.06
C VAL A 61 9.49 -0.19 3.79
N ALA A 62 8.89 -0.38 2.62
CA ALA A 62 9.58 -0.37 1.34
C ALA A 62 10.30 0.97 1.10
N LEU A 63 9.57 2.09 1.26
CA LEU A 63 10.12 3.44 1.11
C LEU A 63 11.23 3.71 2.14
N GLY A 64 11.02 3.32 3.40
CA GLY A 64 12.04 3.42 4.45
C GLY A 64 13.29 2.56 4.22
N ARG A 65 13.23 1.60 3.29
CA ARG A 65 14.36 0.75 2.86
C ARG A 65 14.89 1.12 1.47
N GLY A 66 14.51 2.28 0.94
CA GLY A 66 15.09 2.84 -0.27
C GLY A 66 14.41 2.39 -1.56
N ALA A 67 13.18 1.87 -1.51
CA ALA A 67 12.35 1.80 -2.71
C ALA A 67 12.10 3.23 -3.23
N GLY A 68 12.41 3.47 -4.52
CA GLY A 68 12.25 4.77 -5.17
C GLY A 68 10.82 5.06 -5.64
N ARG A 69 10.01 4.00 -5.79
CA ARG A 69 8.60 4.11 -6.18
C ARG A 69 7.78 2.93 -5.69
N LEU A 70 6.46 3.12 -5.65
CA LEU A 70 5.49 2.07 -5.41
C LEU A 70 4.78 1.71 -6.71
N LEU A 71 4.30 0.48 -6.81
CA LEU A 71 3.55 -0.01 -7.94
C LEU A 71 2.24 -0.62 -7.45
N VAL A 72 1.13 -0.23 -8.08
CA VAL A 72 -0.23 -0.69 -7.76
C VAL A 72 -0.93 -1.17 -9.02
N SER A 73 -2.02 -1.90 -8.86
CA SER A 73 -2.78 -2.48 -9.96
C SER A 73 -4.03 -1.71 -10.34
N ASN A 74 -4.58 -0.89 -9.44
CA ASN A 74 -5.81 -0.13 -9.69
C ASN A 74 -5.79 1.24 -8.99
N LEU A 75 -6.79 2.06 -9.29
CA LEU A 75 -6.92 3.40 -8.73
C LEU A 75 -7.23 3.43 -7.24
N ASP A 76 -8.03 2.48 -6.74
CA ASP A 76 -8.41 2.44 -5.32
C ASP A 76 -7.18 2.21 -4.43
N GLU A 77 -6.28 1.31 -4.84
CA GLU A 77 -4.99 1.11 -4.18
C GLU A 77 -4.11 2.35 -4.22
N ALA A 78 -4.12 3.07 -5.34
CA ALA A 78 -3.37 4.32 -5.47
C ALA A 78 -3.94 5.40 -4.54
N ALA A 79 -5.26 5.54 -4.50
CA ALA A 79 -5.98 6.48 -3.65
C ALA A 79 -5.75 6.17 -2.17
N GLU A 80 -5.84 4.90 -1.75
CA GLU A 80 -5.55 4.49 -0.36
C GLU A 80 -4.16 4.97 0.10
N LEU A 81 -3.14 4.80 -0.74
CA LEU A 81 -1.79 5.26 -0.44
C LEU A 81 -1.71 6.79 -0.37
N ARG A 82 -2.38 7.52 -1.27
CA ARG A 82 -2.41 8.99 -1.26
C ARG A 82 -3.13 9.53 -0.03
N ASP A 83 -4.27 8.96 0.33
CA ASP A 83 -5.04 9.32 1.52
C ASP A 83 -4.24 9.05 2.81
N ALA A 84 -3.41 8.01 2.80
CA ALA A 84 -2.46 7.72 3.88
C ALA A 84 -1.22 8.64 3.90
N GLY A 85 -1.14 9.62 2.99
CA GLY A 85 -0.08 10.63 2.95
C GLY A 85 1.18 10.20 2.19
N VAL A 86 1.15 9.09 1.44
CA VAL A 86 2.29 8.67 0.61
C VAL A 86 2.49 9.64 -0.54
N SER A 87 3.63 10.34 -0.55
CA SER A 87 4.00 11.28 -1.61
C SER A 87 4.99 10.73 -2.65
N ALA A 88 5.52 9.52 -2.42
CA ALA A 88 6.44 8.87 -3.35
C ALA A 88 5.79 8.61 -4.73
N PRO A 89 6.58 8.49 -5.81
CA PRO A 89 6.04 8.12 -7.12
C PRO A 89 5.28 6.79 -7.04
N ILE A 90 4.09 6.75 -7.65
CA ILE A 90 3.28 5.53 -7.78
C ILE A 90 3.12 5.24 -9.28
N LEU A 91 3.44 4.02 -9.69
CA LEU A 91 3.14 3.50 -11.02
C LEU A 91 1.84 2.69 -10.96
N LEU A 92 0.86 3.08 -11.76
CA LEU A 92 -0.32 2.27 -12.03
C LEU A 92 0.02 1.28 -13.15
N MET A 93 0.16 0.00 -12.78
CA MET A 93 0.49 -1.08 -13.72
C MET A 93 -0.72 -1.62 -14.47
N GLY A 94 -1.91 -1.50 -13.88
CA GLY A 94 -3.13 -2.04 -14.47
C GLY A 94 -3.65 -1.22 -15.63
N GLU A 95 -4.52 -1.86 -16.41
CA GLU A 95 -5.32 -1.18 -17.41
C GLU A 95 -6.24 -0.16 -16.74
N ARG A 96 -6.54 0.89 -17.49
CA ARG A 96 -7.40 2.00 -17.08
C ARG A 96 -8.24 2.44 -18.26
N MET A 97 -9.46 2.85 -17.97
CA MET A 97 -10.37 3.46 -18.94
C MET A 97 -9.99 4.93 -19.15
N GLU A 98 -10.35 5.49 -20.31
CA GLU A 98 -10.09 6.91 -20.60
C GLU A 98 -10.75 7.85 -19.57
N ALA A 99 -11.92 7.46 -19.07
CA ALA A 99 -12.65 8.19 -18.03
C ALA A 99 -11.89 8.28 -16.68
N GLU A 100 -10.89 7.42 -16.47
CA GLU A 100 -10.08 7.36 -15.26
C GLU A 100 -8.83 8.26 -15.32
N LEU A 101 -8.51 8.83 -16.49
CA LEU A 101 -7.34 9.70 -16.67
C LEU A 101 -7.34 10.96 -15.79
N PRO A 102 -8.48 11.67 -15.57
CA PRO A 102 -8.51 12.79 -14.64
C PRO A 102 -8.11 12.39 -13.22
N ALA A 103 -8.60 11.25 -12.73
CA ALA A 103 -8.25 10.72 -11.42
C ALA A 103 -6.76 10.30 -11.34
N CYS A 104 -6.22 9.71 -12.41
CA CYS A 104 -4.79 9.40 -12.50
C CYS A 104 -3.90 10.65 -12.35
N LEU A 105 -4.32 11.77 -12.97
CA LEU A 105 -3.61 13.04 -12.86
C LEU A 105 -3.73 13.65 -11.46
N GLU A 106 -4.94 13.64 -10.88
CA GLU A 106 -5.19 14.13 -9.52
C GLU A 106 -4.35 13.37 -8.47
N LEU A 107 -4.27 12.05 -8.61
CA LEU A 107 -3.46 11.19 -7.75
C LEU A 107 -1.96 11.21 -8.11
N ASN A 108 -1.54 11.98 -9.11
CA ASN A 108 -0.16 12.08 -9.59
C ASN A 108 0.47 10.70 -9.83
N LEU A 109 -0.16 9.92 -10.71
CA LEU A 109 0.29 8.57 -11.04
C LEU A 109 1.18 8.57 -12.28
N THR A 110 2.24 7.77 -12.23
CA THR A 110 2.93 7.32 -13.44
C THR A 110 2.09 6.21 -14.06
N LEU A 111 2.00 6.22 -15.37
CA LEU A 111 1.16 5.34 -16.14
C LEU A 111 2.06 4.43 -16.98
N ALA A 112 1.88 3.10 -16.87
CA ALA A 112 2.49 2.16 -17.80
C ALA A 112 1.83 2.22 -19.18
#